data_AF-A0A351UJ52-F1
#
_entry.id   AF-A0A351UJ52-F1
#
_cell.length_a   1.000
_cell.length_b   1.000
_cell.length_c   1.000
_cell.angle_alpha   90.00
_cell.angle_beta   90.00
_cell.angle_gamma   90.00
#
_symmetry.space_group_name_H-M   'P 1'
#
loop_
_entity.id
_entity.type
_entity.pdbx_description
1 polymer ?
#
loop_
_entity_poly.entity_id
_entity_poly.type
_entity_poly.pdbx_seq_one_letter_code
_entity_poly.pdbx_strand_id
1 'polypeptide(L)'
;MSEEHPLERLVELGDAKLAQGEFDRAIHYYNLALKQKLDAPAINLKLAEAYRLKAEKGGKVYYTLGMEPLRRILRSDPRNEAAHDKLMVLSFKAGTLDELTREYGEKAKTGPGGEFYTAFIKRAEALLLMESDVPPQLPGYTPNGLIKYFFDLFILPGGAITIAASNFGPRARPFFILGLTMFLFYCAYRGILYMMMKKR
;
A
#
# COMPACT_ATOMS: atom_id res chain seq x y z
N MET A 1 41.90 -24.02 11.18
CA MET A 1 41.62 -24.22 9.75
C MET A 1 40.20 -23.78 9.47
N SER A 2 40.05 -22.59 8.90
CA SER A 2 39.04 -22.25 7.89
C SER A 2 39.40 -20.85 7.42
N GLU A 3 39.90 -20.71 6.20
CA GLU A 3 39.81 -19.42 5.53
C GLU A 3 38.33 -19.21 5.23
N GLU A 4 37.59 -18.62 6.17
CA GLU A 4 36.25 -18.10 5.89
C GLU A 4 36.38 -17.11 4.74
N HIS A 5 35.79 -17.41 3.59
CA HIS A 5 35.78 -16.45 2.50
C HIS A 5 35.08 -15.17 2.99
N PRO A 6 35.71 -13.98 2.88
CA PRO A 6 35.15 -12.72 3.39
C PRO A 6 33.72 -12.44 2.89
N LEU A 7 33.33 -12.98 1.73
CA LEU A 7 32.00 -12.91 1.17
C LEU A 7 30.96 -13.71 1.99
N GLU A 8 31.26 -14.97 2.30
CA GLU A 8 30.34 -15.89 2.98
C GLU A 8 30.00 -15.36 4.37
N ARG A 9 31.03 -14.91 5.10
CA ARG A 9 30.86 -14.26 6.41
C ARG A 9 29.96 -13.03 6.36
N LEU A 10 30.05 -12.20 5.31
CA LEU A 10 29.16 -11.04 5.15
C LEU A 10 27.71 -11.46 4.88
N VAL A 11 27.51 -12.52 4.10
CA VAL A 11 26.16 -13.07 3.86
C VAL A 11 25.57 -13.63 5.15
N GLU A 12 26.34 -14.40 5.91
CA GLU A 12 25.91 -14.96 7.21
C GLU A 12 25.56 -13.86 8.23
N LEU A 13 26.37 -12.81 8.32
CA LEU A 13 26.05 -11.64 9.16
C LEU A 13 24.75 -10.96 8.70
N GLY A 14 24.55 -10.85 7.38
CA GLY A 14 23.30 -10.34 6.81
C GLY A 14 22.09 -11.19 7.19
N ASP A 15 22.21 -12.52 7.09
CA ASP A 15 21.16 -13.48 7.44
C ASP A 15 20.83 -13.42 8.94
N ALA A 16 21.86 -13.39 9.80
CA ALA A 16 21.69 -13.27 11.25
C ALA A 16 20.96 -11.98 11.63
N LYS A 17 21.29 -10.85 10.99
CA LYS A 17 20.61 -9.57 11.22
C LYS A 17 19.19 -9.55 10.66
N LEU A 18 18.95 -10.22 9.55
CA LEU A 18 17.60 -10.39 9.01
C LEU A 18 16.71 -11.16 10.00
N ALA A 19 17.22 -12.26 10.55
CA ALA A 19 16.50 -13.08 11.54
C ALA A 19 16.20 -12.32 12.85
N GLN A 20 17.07 -11.38 13.24
CA GLN A 20 16.86 -10.50 14.40
C GLN A 20 15.88 -9.35 14.10
N GLY A 21 15.38 -9.21 12.87
CA GLY A 21 14.53 -8.09 12.45
C GLY A 21 15.30 -6.77 12.27
N GLU A 22 16.63 -6.79 12.31
CA GLU A 22 17.51 -5.64 12.10
C GLU A 22 17.73 -5.40 10.59
N PHE A 23 16.66 -5.06 9.88
CA PHE A 23 16.65 -5.03 8.41
C PHE A 23 17.68 -4.07 7.80
N ASP A 24 17.92 -2.91 8.43
CA ASP A 24 18.94 -1.96 7.98
C ASP A 24 20.35 -2.55 7.99
N ARG A 25 20.68 -3.31 9.06
CA ARG A 25 21.98 -3.96 9.17
C ARG A 25 22.10 -5.13 8.18
N ALA A 26 21.02 -5.89 7.98
CA ALA A 26 20.99 -6.95 6.97
C ALA A 26 21.26 -6.39 5.56
N ILE A 27 20.55 -5.32 5.18
CA ILE A 27 20.75 -4.61 3.91
C ILE A 27 22.19 -4.11 3.78
N HIS A 28 22.77 -3.55 4.85
CA HIS A 28 24.15 -3.10 4.87
C HIS A 28 25.13 -4.24 4.54
N TYR A 29 25.02 -5.38 5.23
CA TYR A 29 25.93 -6.51 5.01
C TYR A 29 25.77 -7.15 3.63
N TYR A 30 24.54 -7.31 3.11
CA TYR A 30 24.34 -7.80 1.75
C TYR A 30 24.93 -6.84 0.70
N ASN A 31 24.80 -5.53 0.89
CA ASN A 31 25.43 -4.56 0.01
C ASN A 31 26.97 -4.63 0.07
N LEU A 32 27.56 -4.86 1.26
CA LEU A 32 29.00 -5.11 1.37
C LEU A 32 29.42 -6.39 0.63
N ALA A 33 28.64 -7.47 0.74
CA ALA A 33 28.90 -8.70 0.00
C ALA A 33 28.82 -8.49 -1.52
N LEU A 34 27.82 -7.73 -1.98
CA LEU A 34 27.69 -7.35 -3.40
C LEU A 34 28.83 -6.44 -3.90
N LYS A 35 29.51 -5.68 -3.03
CA LYS A 35 30.72 -4.95 -3.44
C LYS A 35 31.87 -5.89 -3.79
N GLN A 36 31.94 -7.07 -3.17
CA GLN A 36 32.95 -8.09 -3.50
C GLN A 36 32.56 -8.90 -4.74
N LYS A 37 31.27 -9.20 -4.90
CA LYS A 37 30.72 -9.90 -6.07
C LYS A 37 29.40 -9.28 -6.51
N LEU A 38 29.50 -8.36 -7.47
CA LEU A 38 28.37 -7.51 -7.90
C LEU A 38 27.20 -8.30 -8.49
N ASP A 39 27.50 -9.38 -9.20
CA ASP A 39 26.51 -10.23 -9.87
C ASP A 39 26.41 -11.59 -9.17
N ALA A 40 25.89 -11.57 -7.95
CA ALA A 40 25.59 -12.77 -7.18
C ALA A 40 24.06 -12.89 -7.01
N PRO A 41 23.37 -13.71 -7.84
CA PRO A 41 21.92 -13.83 -7.80
C PRO A 41 21.38 -14.19 -6.42
N ALA A 42 22.03 -15.12 -5.71
CA ALA A 42 21.66 -15.51 -4.35
C ALA A 42 21.67 -14.33 -3.36
N ILE A 43 22.65 -13.44 -3.45
CA ILE A 43 22.77 -12.27 -2.56
C ILE A 43 21.74 -11.21 -2.95
N ASN A 44 21.51 -10.99 -4.25
CA ASN A 44 20.47 -10.07 -4.72
C ASN A 44 19.06 -10.53 -4.27
N LEU A 45 18.78 -11.84 -4.28
CA LEU A 45 17.52 -12.40 -3.76
C LEU A 45 17.36 -12.14 -2.25
N LYS A 46 18.42 -12.33 -1.46
CA LYS A 46 18.43 -12.04 -0.02
C LYS A 46 18.25 -10.54 0.27
N LEU A 47 18.89 -9.68 -0.53
CA LEU A 47 18.75 -8.23 -0.41
C LEU A 47 17.33 -7.77 -0.74
N ALA A 48 16.72 -8.30 -1.80
CA ALA A 48 15.32 -8.03 -2.14
C ALA A 48 14.38 -8.46 -1.01
N GLU A 49 14.63 -9.62 -0.39
CA GLU A 49 13.86 -10.10 0.77
C GLU A 49 14.02 -9.18 1.99
N ALA A 50 15.23 -8.70 2.26
CA ALA A 50 15.46 -7.74 3.34
C ALA A 50 14.72 -6.42 3.13
N TYR A 51 14.69 -5.90 1.89
CA TYR A 51 13.87 -4.74 1.54
C TYR A 51 12.37 -5.01 1.69
N ARG A 52 11.90 -6.20 1.28
CA ARG A 52 10.49 -6.61 1.44
C ARG A 52 10.07 -6.60 2.91
N LEU A 53 10.85 -7.22 3.79
CA LEU A 53 10.59 -7.26 5.23
C LEU A 53 10.68 -5.87 5.86
N LYS A 54 11.64 -5.04 5.41
CA LYS A 54 11.72 -3.64 5.83
C LYS A 54 10.48 -2.84 5.43
N ALA A 55 9.95 -3.06 4.23
CA ALA A 55 8.77 -2.37 3.73
C ALA A 55 7.52 -2.63 4.57
N GLU A 56 7.38 -3.83 5.14
CA GLU A 56 6.28 -4.17 6.05
C GLU A 56 6.23 -3.26 7.30
N LYS A 57 7.38 -2.69 7.71
CA LYS A 57 7.48 -1.75 8.85
C LYS A 57 7.75 -0.30 8.44
N GLY A 58 8.37 -0.07 7.28
CA GLY A 58 8.93 1.21 6.86
C GLY A 58 8.23 1.85 5.65
N GLY A 59 7.21 1.21 5.08
CA GLY A 59 6.40 1.75 4.00
C GLY A 59 6.79 1.29 2.59
N LYS A 60 5.94 1.64 1.61
CA LYS A 60 5.97 1.10 0.25
C LYS A 60 7.26 1.38 -0.53
N VAL A 61 7.97 2.47 -0.21
CA VAL A 61 9.23 2.85 -0.89
C VAL A 61 10.26 1.72 -0.86
N TYR A 62 10.30 0.93 0.22
CA TYR A 62 11.23 -0.19 0.32
C TYR A 62 10.88 -1.35 -0.60
N TYR A 63 9.61 -1.54 -0.99
CA TYR A 63 9.27 -2.50 -2.05
C TYR A 63 9.92 -2.10 -3.36
N THR A 64 9.84 -0.82 -3.75
CA THR A 64 10.48 -0.29 -4.96
C THR A 64 12.00 -0.45 -4.91
N LEU A 65 12.64 -0.18 -3.77
CA LEU A 65 14.09 -0.42 -3.60
C LEU A 65 14.46 -1.91 -3.72
N GLY A 66 13.59 -2.81 -3.24
CA GLY A 66 13.77 -4.26 -3.35
C GLY A 66 13.65 -4.80 -4.78
N MET A 67 13.03 -4.06 -5.69
CA MET A 67 12.93 -4.44 -7.10
C MET A 67 14.28 -4.31 -7.83
N GLU A 68 15.13 -3.36 -7.43
CA GLU A 68 16.42 -3.10 -8.11
C GLU A 68 17.37 -4.31 -8.06
N PRO A 69 17.60 -4.98 -6.92
CA PRO A 69 18.38 -6.23 -6.87
C PRO A 69 17.83 -7.32 -7.82
N LEU A 70 16.50 -7.46 -7.92
CA LEU A 70 15.88 -8.44 -8.82
C LEU A 70 16.11 -8.06 -10.28
N ARG A 71 15.99 -6.78 -10.62
CA ARG A 71 16.30 -6.26 -11.96
C ARG A 71 17.77 -6.49 -12.34
N ARG A 72 18.71 -6.49 -11.39
CA ARG A 72 20.10 -6.87 -11.67
C ARG A 72 20.22 -8.33 -12.11
N ILE A 73 19.53 -9.24 -11.42
CA ILE A 73 19.47 -10.67 -11.83
C ILE A 73 18.90 -10.79 -13.25
N LEU A 74 17.83 -10.06 -13.54
CA LEU A 74 17.17 -10.10 -14.85
C LEU A 74 17.98 -9.46 -15.98
N ARG A 75 19.01 -8.67 -15.68
CA ARG A 75 19.95 -8.16 -16.71
C ARG A 75 20.91 -9.25 -17.17
N SER A 76 21.35 -10.14 -16.28
CA SER A 76 22.24 -11.25 -16.61
C SER A 76 21.49 -12.50 -17.06
N ASP A 77 20.34 -12.80 -16.43
CA ASP A 77 19.44 -13.88 -16.80
C ASP A 77 18.00 -13.36 -16.96
N PRO A 78 17.63 -12.89 -18.17
CA PRO A 78 16.30 -12.33 -18.44
C PRO A 78 15.14 -13.31 -18.29
N ARG A 79 15.39 -14.62 -18.14
CA ARG A 79 14.34 -15.63 -17.97
C ARG A 79 14.37 -16.28 -16.60
N ASN A 80 15.01 -15.64 -15.62
CA ASN A 80 15.07 -16.15 -14.26
C ASN A 80 13.68 -16.13 -13.60
N GLU A 81 13.03 -17.28 -13.49
CA GLU A 81 11.67 -17.38 -12.97
C GLU A 81 11.57 -16.86 -11.52
N ALA A 82 12.51 -17.24 -10.67
CA ALA A 82 12.53 -16.84 -9.25
C ALA A 82 12.64 -15.32 -9.07
N ALA A 83 13.41 -14.64 -9.92
CA ALA A 83 13.51 -13.18 -9.90
C ALA A 83 12.20 -12.53 -10.39
N HIS A 84 11.56 -13.06 -11.43
CA HIS A 84 10.27 -12.57 -11.91
C HIS A 84 9.13 -12.76 -10.90
N ASP A 85 9.05 -13.91 -10.24
CA ASP A 85 8.06 -14.18 -9.20
C ASP A 85 8.18 -13.20 -8.04
N LYS A 86 9.41 -13.00 -7.53
CA LYS A 86 9.66 -12.01 -6.47
C LYS A 86 9.38 -10.59 -6.95
N LEU A 87 9.73 -10.26 -8.19
CA LEU A 87 9.50 -8.93 -8.76
C LEU A 87 8.02 -8.63 -8.84
N MET A 88 7.20 -9.61 -9.26
CA MET A 88 5.74 -9.51 -9.29
C MET A 88 5.16 -9.25 -7.89
N VAL A 89 5.61 -10.00 -6.88
CA VAL A 89 5.17 -9.79 -5.50
C VAL A 89 5.53 -8.39 -4.98
N LEU A 90 6.73 -7.90 -5.29
CA LEU A 90 7.15 -6.55 -4.89
C LEU A 90 6.38 -5.47 -5.63
N SER A 91 6.17 -5.61 -6.94
CA SER A 91 5.36 -4.69 -7.75
C SER A 91 3.92 -4.64 -7.26
N PHE A 92 3.33 -5.78 -6.94
CA PHE A 92 1.99 -5.86 -6.36
C PHE A 92 1.91 -5.06 -5.05
N LYS A 93 2.82 -5.34 -4.11
CA LYS A 93 2.86 -4.62 -2.82
C LYS A 93 3.19 -3.13 -2.95
N ALA A 94 3.94 -2.75 -3.97
CA ALA A 94 4.24 -1.36 -4.30
C ALA A 94 3.06 -0.63 -4.98
N GLY A 95 2.09 -1.35 -5.57
CA GLY A 95 1.03 -0.79 -6.41
C GLY A 95 1.49 -0.44 -7.82
N THR A 96 2.56 -1.08 -8.31
CA THR A 96 3.15 -0.88 -9.65
C THR A 96 3.05 -2.13 -10.52
N LEU A 97 2.12 -3.04 -10.19
CA LEU A 97 1.92 -4.29 -10.95
C LEU A 97 1.41 -4.04 -12.38
N ASP A 98 0.61 -2.99 -12.58
CA ASP A 98 0.14 -2.58 -13.91
C ASP A 98 1.31 -2.19 -14.83
N GLU A 99 2.27 -1.42 -14.30
CA GLU A 99 3.47 -1.01 -15.03
C GLU A 99 4.31 -2.22 -15.42
N LEU A 100 4.50 -3.17 -14.49
CA LEU A 100 5.22 -4.42 -14.76
C LEU A 100 4.50 -5.27 -15.82
N THR A 101 3.17 -5.32 -15.78
CA THR A 101 2.37 -6.07 -16.75
C THR A 101 2.50 -5.48 -18.16
N ARG A 102 2.52 -4.15 -18.28
CA ARG A 102 2.80 -3.46 -19.55
C ARG A 102 4.21 -3.76 -20.04
N GLU A 103 5.20 -3.73 -19.15
CA GLU A 103 6.60 -4.09 -19.47
C GLU A 103 6.69 -5.52 -20.05
N TYR A 104 6.03 -6.49 -19.41
CA TYR A 104 5.97 -7.86 -19.92
C TYR A 104 5.23 -7.96 -21.25
N GLY A 105 4.15 -7.19 -21.45
CA GLY A 105 3.42 -7.14 -22.71
C GLY A 105 4.30 -6.68 -23.89
N GLU A 106 5.13 -5.66 -23.67
CA GLU A 106 6.08 -5.18 -24.70
C GLU A 106 7.18 -6.21 -24.97
N LYS A 107 7.73 -6.86 -23.93
CA LYS A 107 8.71 -7.94 -24.08
C LYS A 107 8.14 -9.15 -24.81
N ALA A 108 6.86 -9.47 -24.59
CA ALA A 108 6.19 -10.59 -25.23
C ALA A 108 6.02 -10.38 -26.75
N LYS A 109 5.81 -9.13 -27.19
CA LYS A 109 5.68 -8.76 -28.61
C LYS A 109 7.02 -8.73 -29.35
N THR A 110 8.08 -8.29 -28.68
CA THR A 110 9.35 -7.90 -29.31
C THR A 110 10.44 -8.97 -29.26
N GLY A 111 10.35 -9.93 -28.33
CA GLY A 111 11.45 -10.87 -28.05
C GLY A 111 11.15 -12.34 -28.37
N PRO A 112 12.17 -13.14 -28.73
CA PRO A 112 12.04 -14.59 -28.67
C PRO A 112 11.75 -15.04 -27.23
N GLY A 113 10.71 -15.84 -27.03
CA GLY A 113 10.23 -16.26 -25.71
C GLY A 113 9.02 -15.49 -25.18
N GLY A 114 8.17 -14.93 -26.06
CA GLY A 114 6.95 -14.26 -25.63
C GLY A 114 6.03 -15.12 -24.77
N GLU A 115 6.00 -16.44 -24.97
CA GLU A 115 5.24 -17.39 -24.13
C GLU A 115 5.64 -17.36 -22.64
N PHE A 116 6.93 -17.12 -22.36
CA PHE A 116 7.41 -16.97 -20.99
C PHE A 116 6.76 -15.76 -20.32
N TYR A 117 6.79 -14.60 -21.00
CA TYR A 117 6.21 -13.37 -20.46
C TYR A 117 4.68 -13.41 -20.42
N THR A 118 4.00 -14.07 -21.37
CA THR A 118 2.54 -14.20 -21.33
C THR A 118 2.06 -15.02 -20.14
N ALA A 119 2.83 -16.02 -19.69
CA ALA A 119 2.53 -16.72 -18.45
C ALA A 119 2.54 -15.78 -17.23
N PHE A 120 3.53 -14.90 -17.14
CA PHE A 120 3.61 -13.90 -16.07
C PHE A 120 2.53 -12.81 -16.18
N ILE A 121 2.15 -12.39 -17.39
CA ILE A 121 1.02 -11.46 -17.59
C ILE A 121 -0.26 -12.06 -17.01
N LYS A 122 -0.58 -13.33 -17.34
CA LYS A 122 -1.76 -14.01 -16.79
C LYS A 122 -1.73 -14.11 -15.26
N ARG A 123 -0.56 -14.41 -14.67
CA ARG A 123 -0.38 -14.41 -13.20
C ARG A 123 -0.60 -13.02 -12.60
N ALA A 124 -0.07 -11.97 -13.22
CA ALA A 124 -0.26 -10.58 -12.77
C ALA A 124 -1.74 -10.15 -12.84
N GLU A 125 -2.42 -10.44 -13.95
CA GLU A 125 -3.85 -10.16 -14.12
C GLU A 125 -4.70 -10.88 -13.06
N ALA A 126 -4.39 -12.13 -12.75
CA ALA A 126 -5.07 -12.87 -11.67
C ALA A 126 -4.87 -12.19 -10.30
N LEU A 127 -3.67 -11.69 -10.00
CA LEU A 127 -3.40 -10.94 -8.76
C LEU A 127 -4.18 -9.61 -8.71
N LEU A 128 -4.25 -8.88 -9.82
CA LEU A 128 -5.02 -7.64 -9.93
C LEU A 128 -6.53 -7.90 -9.73
N LEU A 129 -7.05 -8.98 -10.30
CA LEU A 129 -8.43 -9.41 -10.09
C LEU A 129 -8.70 -9.73 -8.61
N MET A 130 -7.81 -10.46 -7.96
CA MET A 130 -7.93 -10.75 -6.53
C MET A 130 -7.86 -9.50 -5.65
N GLU A 131 -7.09 -8.47 -6.04
CA GLU A 131 -7.08 -7.18 -5.35
C GLU A 131 -8.43 -6.45 -5.49
N SER A 132 -9.11 -6.60 -6.63
CA SER A 132 -10.44 -6.02 -6.84
C SER A 132 -11.56 -6.71 -6.03
N ASP A 133 -11.36 -7.97 -5.64
CA ASP A 133 -12.29 -8.75 -4.79
C ASP A 133 -12.03 -8.58 -3.28
N VAL A 134 -10.89 -8.02 -2.88
CA VAL A 134 -10.70 -7.55 -1.51
C VAL A 134 -11.49 -6.25 -1.37
N PRO A 135 -12.56 -6.20 -0.55
CA PRO A 135 -13.30 -4.96 -0.38
C PRO A 135 -12.28 -3.89 0.05
N PRO A 136 -12.30 -2.70 -0.59
CA PRO A 136 -11.32 -1.66 -0.31
C PRO A 136 -11.23 -1.50 1.19
N GLN A 137 -10.00 -1.40 1.74
CA GLN A 137 -9.84 -0.83 3.06
C GLN A 137 -10.54 0.52 3.00
N LEU A 138 -11.76 0.57 3.55
CA LEU A 138 -12.66 1.70 3.37
C LEU A 138 -11.84 2.93 3.71
N PRO A 139 -11.65 3.89 2.78
CA PRO A 139 -11.01 5.15 3.10
C PRO A 139 -11.83 5.70 4.25
N GLY A 140 -11.26 5.66 5.46
CA GLY A 140 -12.05 5.95 6.66
C GLY A 140 -12.77 7.27 6.43
N TYR A 141 -14.10 7.23 6.57
CA TYR A 141 -15.01 8.25 6.09
C TYR A 141 -14.46 9.67 6.35
N THR A 142 -13.87 10.29 5.33
CA THR A 142 -13.64 11.72 5.31
C THR A 142 -14.87 12.30 4.65
N PRO A 143 -15.81 12.92 5.39
CA PRO A 143 -16.96 13.56 4.75
C PRO A 143 -16.44 14.55 3.72
N ASN A 144 -16.84 14.40 2.46
CA ASN A 144 -16.54 15.37 1.40
C ASN A 144 -16.88 16.77 1.93
N GLY A 145 -16.01 17.76 1.70
CA GLY A 145 -16.18 19.12 2.23
C GLY A 145 -17.57 19.71 1.94
N LEU A 146 -18.18 19.31 0.83
CA LEU A 146 -19.58 19.61 0.46
C LEU A 146 -20.63 19.10 1.45
N ILE A 147 -20.48 17.87 1.96
CA ILE A 147 -21.43 17.29 2.94
C ILE A 147 -21.28 18.02 4.27
N LYS A 148 -20.05 18.26 4.73
CA LYS A 148 -19.80 19.03 5.94
C LYS A 148 -20.40 20.44 5.83
N TYR A 149 -20.18 21.10 4.70
CA TYR A 149 -20.71 22.44 4.43
C TYR A 149 -22.25 22.44 4.35
N PHE A 150 -22.86 21.44 3.72
CA PHE A 150 -24.32 21.34 3.63
C PHE A 150 -24.97 21.17 5.01
N PHE A 151 -24.44 20.28 5.85
CA PHE A 151 -24.97 20.05 7.20
C PHE A 151 -24.72 21.24 8.13
N ASP A 152 -23.53 21.84 8.12
CA ASP A 152 -23.20 22.98 8.99
C ASP A 152 -23.86 24.30 8.51
N LEU A 153 -24.04 24.51 7.20
CA LEU A 153 -24.61 25.76 6.65
C LEU A 153 -26.14 25.76 6.54
N PHE A 154 -26.80 24.62 6.29
CA PHE A 154 -28.26 24.62 6.11
C PHE A 154 -29.00 24.13 7.36
N ILE A 155 -28.54 23.04 7.97
CA ILE A 155 -29.31 22.38 9.04
C ILE A 155 -29.18 23.14 10.35
N LEU A 156 -27.98 23.61 10.69
CA LEU A 156 -27.75 24.34 11.95
C LEU A 156 -28.49 25.70 11.99
N PRO A 157 -28.33 26.62 11.02
CA PRO A 157 -29.08 27.87 11.05
C PRO A 157 -30.56 27.67 10.74
N GLY A 158 -30.95 26.71 9.89
CA GLY A 158 -32.36 26.40 9.62
C GLY A 158 -33.11 25.91 10.87
N GLY A 159 -32.48 25.02 11.65
CA GLY A 159 -33.01 24.57 12.94
C GLY A 159 -33.11 25.70 13.96
N ALA A 160 -32.08 26.55 14.07
CA ALA A 160 -32.10 27.69 14.98
C ALA A 160 -33.18 28.74 14.62
N ILE A 161 -33.34 29.05 13.33
CA ILE A 161 -34.35 30.01 12.84
C ILE A 161 -35.76 29.49 13.08
N THR A 162 -36.01 28.20 12.83
CA THR A 162 -37.34 27.60 13.06
C THR A 162 -37.71 27.52 14.54
N ILE A 163 -36.74 27.23 15.42
CA ILE A 163 -36.92 27.30 16.88
C ILE A 163 -37.20 28.75 17.31
N ALA A 164 -36.44 29.74 16.81
CA ALA A 164 -36.67 31.15 17.14
C ALA A 164 -38.05 31.65 16.65
N ALA A 165 -38.46 31.27 15.43
CA ALA A 165 -39.75 31.62 14.84
C ALA A 165 -40.93 31.01 15.62
N SER A 166 -40.73 29.86 16.26
CA SER A 166 -41.77 29.20 17.06
C SER A 166 -42.21 30.00 18.29
N ASN A 167 -41.40 30.98 18.74
CA ASN A 167 -41.72 31.86 19.89
C ASN A 167 -42.69 33.00 19.54
N PHE A 168 -43.02 33.22 18.26
CA PHE A 168 -43.86 34.36 17.82
C PHE A 168 -45.37 34.17 18.02
N GLY A 169 -45.84 33.00 18.49
CA GLY A 169 -47.22 32.83 18.89
C GLY A 169 -47.71 31.37 18.95
N PRO A 170 -48.89 31.11 19.53
CA PRO A 170 -49.41 29.75 19.77
C PRO A 170 -49.68 28.94 18.49
N ARG A 171 -49.85 29.60 17.33
CA ARG A 171 -49.98 28.94 16.01
C ARG A 171 -48.66 28.41 15.44
N ALA A 172 -47.52 28.87 15.95
CA ALA A 172 -46.19 28.48 15.47
C ALA A 172 -45.56 27.30 16.25
N ARG A 173 -46.27 26.75 17.24
CA ARG A 173 -45.85 25.58 18.04
C ARG A 173 -45.41 24.34 17.23
N PRO A 174 -46.00 23.96 16.08
CA PRO A 174 -45.50 22.81 15.33
C PRO A 174 -44.11 23.05 14.72
N PHE A 175 -43.70 24.31 14.49
CA PHE A 175 -42.37 24.63 13.98
C PHE A 175 -41.26 24.41 15.02
N PHE A 176 -41.60 24.44 16.32
CA PHE A 176 -40.67 24.10 17.39
C PHE A 176 -40.24 22.63 17.31
N ILE A 177 -41.22 21.73 17.14
CA ILE A 177 -40.97 20.29 17.02
C ILE A 177 -40.13 20.01 15.77
N LEU A 178 -40.42 20.69 14.66
CA LEU A 178 -39.64 20.57 13.43
C LEU A 178 -38.18 21.04 13.59
N GLY A 179 -37.97 22.18 14.26
CA GLY A 179 -36.61 22.68 14.52
C GLY A 179 -35.82 21.78 15.48
N LEU A 180 -36.49 21.24 16.51
CA LEU A 180 -35.89 20.33 17.48
C LEU A 180 -35.49 18.99 16.83
N THR A 181 -36.32 18.43 15.95
CA THR A 181 -35.99 17.18 15.24
C THR A 181 -34.81 17.36 14.29
N MET A 182 -34.74 18.49 13.57
CA MET A 182 -33.58 18.82 12.72
C MET A 182 -32.29 18.95 13.55
N PHE A 183 -32.36 19.57 14.73
CA PHE A 183 -31.21 19.72 15.63
C PHE A 183 -30.74 18.37 16.19
N LEU A 184 -31.65 17.50 16.65
CA LEU A 184 -31.31 16.16 17.14
C LEU A 184 -30.64 15.31 16.05
N PHE A 185 -31.11 15.42 14.80
CA PHE A 185 -30.53 14.72 13.67
C PHE A 185 -29.09 15.20 13.39
N TYR A 186 -28.83 16.51 13.51
CA TYR A 186 -27.49 17.08 13.42
C TYR A 186 -26.55 16.55 14.53
N CYS A 187 -27.04 16.46 15.77
CA CYS A 187 -26.28 15.89 16.89
C CYS A 187 -25.93 14.41 16.66
N ALA A 188 -26.89 13.60 16.19
CA ALA A 188 -26.65 12.19 15.85
C ALA A 188 -25.60 12.04 14.73
N TYR A 189 -25.68 12.85 13.67
CA TYR A 189 -24.69 12.89 12.60
C TYR A 189 -23.28 13.19 13.12
N ARG A 190 -23.11 14.22 13.95
CA ARG A 190 -21.81 14.57 14.56
C ARG A 190 -21.31 13.50 15.53
N GLY A 191 -22.20 12.83 16.26
CA GLY A 191 -21.88 11.73 17.16
C GLY A 191 -21.33 10.50 16.42
N ILE A 192 -21.97 10.10 15.32
CA ILE A 192 -21.51 8.99 14.46
C ILE A 192 -20.15 9.34 13.86
N LEU A 193 -19.98 10.56 13.34
CA LEU A 193 -18.69 11.05 12.85
C LEU A 193 -17.58 10.96 13.89
N TYR A 194 -17.84 11.44 15.10
CA TYR A 194 -16.87 11.38 16.20
C TYR A 194 -16.49 9.94 16.57
N MET A 195 -17.47 9.04 16.62
CA MET A 195 -17.24 7.63 16.94
C MET A 195 -16.44 6.91 15.86
N MET A 196 -16.67 7.24 14.57
CA MET A 196 -15.90 6.71 13.45
C MET A 196 -14.47 7.24 13.41
N MET A 197 -14.23 8.48 13.85
CA MET A 197 -12.89 9.06 13.94
C MET A 197 -12.08 8.53 15.14
N LYS A 198 -12.74 8.18 16.26
CA LYS A 198 -12.10 7.68 17.49
C LYS A 198 -11.67 6.20 17.42
N LYS A 199 -12.23 5.42 16.49
CA LYS A 199 -11.85 4.00 16.27
C LYS A 199 -10.62 3.82 15.38
N ARG A 200 -9.84 4.89 15.14
CA ARG A 200 -8.52 4.85 14.53
C ARG A 200 -7.44 4.99 15.59
#